data_AF-A0A1F3XWP5-F1
#
_entry.id   AF-A0A1F3XWP5-F1
#
_cell.length_a   1.000
_cell.length_b   1.000
_cell.length_c   1.000
_cell.angle_alpha   90.00
_cell.angle_beta   90.00
_cell.angle_gamma   90.00
#
_symmetry.space_group_name_H-M   'P 1'
#
loop_
_entity.id
_entity.type
_entity.pdbx_description
1 polymer ?
#
loop_
_entity_poly.entity_id
_entity_poly.type
_entity_poly.pdbx_seq_one_letter_code
_entity_poly.pdbx_strand_id
1 'polypeptide(L)'
;MFDPIDSPTSDPQLLSAARAAFDHGDFATAAELYGKLSAAEADTVASEQAFRMLEDTGAGMAAFMTAFGTGATPGGEAITKLAAMLSNSSTGGAPGVTKRLAMLTAFQEHTKIQNNAALRGMVRFLGAMAILAELFSEIANTPGKFTRADLVTDMSTCNAVTCANPAGCAGAMTVGPAMAGLPTSGTTGMTAAAPTLYMVHAAILEAHAGLSEIGAAGRLGGATKTLMEVFIAVVQFLVDDDPGCYRLTLIENGFGSRS
;
A
#
# COMPACT_ATOMS: atom_id res chain seq x y z
N MET A 1 32.50 21.43 -12.87
CA MET A 1 32.08 21.80 -14.24
C MET A 1 31.98 20.48 -14.98
N PHE A 2 30.76 20.02 -15.27
CA PHE A 2 30.53 18.75 -15.96
C PHE A 2 30.64 18.99 -17.47
N ASP A 3 31.41 18.12 -18.16
CA ASP A 3 31.58 18.15 -19.61
C ASP A 3 30.31 17.56 -20.25
N PRO A 4 29.56 18.30 -21.10
CA PRO A 4 28.23 17.90 -21.58
C PRO A 4 28.24 16.77 -22.63
N ILE A 5 29.38 16.10 -22.87
CA ILE A 5 29.55 15.09 -23.93
C ILE A 5 29.91 13.70 -23.38
N ASP A 6 30.36 13.58 -22.12
CA ASP A 6 30.62 12.26 -21.53
C ASP A 6 29.33 11.64 -21.01
N SER A 7 28.96 10.50 -21.60
CA SER A 7 27.87 9.66 -21.08
C SER A 7 28.21 9.26 -19.63
N PRO A 8 27.24 9.23 -18.70
CA PRO A 8 27.50 8.85 -17.32
C PRO A 8 28.08 7.43 -17.27
N THR A 9 29.29 7.29 -16.72
CA THR A 9 30.02 5.99 -16.70
C THR A 9 30.26 5.45 -15.30
N SER A 10 30.12 6.27 -14.26
CA SER A 10 30.25 5.85 -12.87
C SER A 10 28.89 5.73 -12.19
N ASP A 11 28.77 4.84 -11.19
CA ASP A 11 27.51 4.64 -10.44
C ASP A 11 26.91 5.94 -9.91
N PRO A 12 27.67 6.90 -9.33
CA PRO A 12 27.08 8.17 -8.89
C PRO A 12 26.51 9.02 -10.04
N GLN A 13 27.15 9.00 -11.21
CA GLN A 13 26.67 9.72 -12.39
C GLN A 13 25.44 9.03 -12.99
N LEU A 14 25.44 7.70 -13.05
CA LEU A 14 24.31 6.89 -13.50
C LEU A 14 23.10 7.07 -12.57
N LEU A 15 23.30 7.05 -11.25
CA LEU A 15 22.26 7.33 -10.25
C LEU A 15 21.71 8.75 -10.41
N SER A 16 22.58 9.75 -10.55
CA SER A 16 22.13 11.14 -10.70
C SER A 16 21.34 11.33 -11.99
N ALA A 17 21.77 10.71 -13.10
CA ALA A 17 21.08 10.78 -14.38
C ALA A 17 19.76 9.99 -14.35
N ALA A 18 19.74 8.83 -13.70
CA ALA A 18 18.55 8.00 -13.54
C ALA A 18 17.46 8.74 -12.73
N ARG A 19 17.85 9.38 -11.62
CA ARG A 19 16.94 10.21 -10.80
C ARG A 19 16.43 11.42 -11.56
N ALA A 20 17.30 12.11 -12.30
CA ALA A 20 16.86 13.22 -13.14
C ALA A 20 15.86 12.77 -14.21
N ALA A 21 16.11 11.64 -14.89
CA ALA A 21 15.16 11.08 -15.84
C ALA A 21 13.82 10.70 -15.17
N PHE A 22 13.88 10.12 -13.96
CA PHE A 22 12.70 9.81 -13.16
C PHE A 22 11.90 11.05 -12.78
N ASP A 23 12.56 12.11 -12.29
CA ASP A 23 11.94 13.40 -11.93
C ASP A 23 11.30 14.09 -13.14
N HIS A 24 11.82 13.85 -14.34
CA HIS A 24 11.24 14.33 -15.60
C HIS A 24 10.12 13.43 -16.17
N GLY A 25 9.81 12.30 -15.51
CA GLY A 25 8.82 11.33 -15.95
C GLY A 25 9.29 10.42 -17.11
N ASP A 26 10.57 10.44 -17.46
CA ASP A 26 11.15 9.53 -18.45
C ASP A 26 11.58 8.22 -17.80
N PHE A 27 10.58 7.39 -17.48
CA PHE A 27 10.79 6.13 -16.76
C PHE A 27 11.51 5.07 -17.59
N ALA A 28 11.47 5.17 -18.93
CA ALA A 28 12.19 4.26 -19.81
C ALA A 28 13.70 4.51 -19.70
N THR A 29 14.11 5.78 -19.79
CA THR A 29 15.52 6.19 -19.63
C THR A 29 16.01 5.94 -18.20
N ALA A 30 15.19 6.25 -17.19
CA ALA A 30 15.55 5.98 -15.79
C ALA A 30 15.86 4.49 -15.55
N ALA A 31 15.03 3.60 -16.09
CA ALA A 31 15.23 2.16 -15.94
C ALA A 31 16.46 1.63 -16.68
N GLU A 32 16.75 2.16 -17.87
CA GLU A 32 17.99 1.80 -18.58
C GLU A 32 19.22 2.20 -17.77
N LEU A 33 19.20 3.39 -17.15
CA LEU A 33 20.31 3.89 -16.34
C LEU A 33 20.45 3.12 -15.02
N TYR A 34 19.36 2.78 -14.33
CA TYR A 34 19.40 1.91 -13.16
C TYR A 34 19.92 0.51 -13.49
N GLY A 35 19.56 -0.04 -14.66
CA GLY A 35 20.07 -1.34 -15.12
C GLY A 35 21.58 -1.37 -15.40
N LYS A 36 22.25 -0.21 -15.51
CA LYS A 36 23.69 -0.08 -15.71
C LYS A 36 24.48 0.04 -14.41
N LEU A 37 23.81 0.16 -13.26
CA LEU A 37 24.49 0.28 -11.97
C LEU A 37 25.18 -1.02 -11.58
N SER A 38 26.28 -0.88 -10.83
CA SER A 38 26.99 -2.03 -10.28
C SER A 38 26.15 -2.79 -9.24
N ALA A 39 26.57 -4.03 -8.94
CA ALA A 39 25.95 -4.85 -7.91
C ALA A 39 25.99 -4.21 -6.50
N ALA A 40 26.85 -3.22 -6.27
CA ALA A 40 26.88 -2.47 -5.01
C ALA A 40 25.60 -1.63 -4.80
N GLU A 41 24.93 -1.25 -5.88
CA GLU A 41 23.69 -0.45 -5.88
C GLU A 41 22.43 -1.32 -6.09
N ALA A 42 22.55 -2.65 -5.94
CA ALA A 42 21.44 -3.59 -6.18
C ALA A 42 20.18 -3.27 -5.35
N ASP A 43 20.37 -2.81 -4.11
CA ASP A 43 19.30 -2.37 -3.22
C ASP A 43 18.56 -1.15 -3.81
N THR A 44 19.31 -0.19 -4.39
CA THR A 44 18.73 0.99 -5.04
C THR A 44 17.98 0.59 -6.31
N VAL A 45 18.56 -0.26 -7.16
CA VAL A 45 17.89 -0.76 -8.37
C VAL A 45 16.56 -1.44 -8.02
N ALA A 46 16.55 -2.32 -7.01
CA ALA A 46 15.32 -2.99 -6.57
C ALA A 46 14.26 -1.99 -6.07
N SER A 47 14.66 -0.98 -5.30
CA SER A 47 13.73 0.04 -4.81
C SER A 47 13.12 0.90 -5.91
N GLU A 48 13.93 1.30 -6.89
CA GLU A 48 13.50 2.14 -8.01
C GLU A 48 12.60 1.35 -8.96
N GLN A 49 12.91 0.06 -9.18
CA GLN A 49 12.03 -0.86 -9.88
C GLN A 49 10.66 -0.97 -9.18
N ALA A 50 10.65 -1.07 -7.85
CA ALA A 50 9.40 -1.09 -7.08
C ALA A 50 8.60 0.21 -7.26
N PHE A 51 9.24 1.37 -7.12
CA PHE A 51 8.56 2.67 -7.26
C PHE A 51 8.03 2.90 -8.67
N ARG A 52 8.77 2.47 -9.69
CA ARG A 52 8.29 2.51 -11.07
C ARG A 52 7.03 1.65 -11.26
N MET A 53 7.03 0.42 -10.75
CA MET A 53 5.85 -0.44 -10.84
C MET A 53 4.64 0.16 -10.10
N LEU A 54 4.86 0.81 -8.95
CA LEU A 54 3.80 1.53 -8.26
C LEU A 54 3.29 2.74 -9.05
N GLU A 55 4.18 3.52 -9.66
CA GLU A 55 3.83 4.62 -10.55
C GLU A 55 3.00 4.17 -11.76
N ASP A 56 3.39 3.07 -12.40
CA ASP A 56 2.67 2.46 -13.53
C ASP A 56 1.25 2.03 -13.13
N THR A 57 1.02 1.72 -11.84
CA THR A 57 -0.30 1.41 -11.29
C THR A 57 -1.07 2.63 -10.77
N GLY A 58 -0.51 3.83 -10.85
CA GLY A 58 -1.09 5.06 -10.28
C GLY A 58 -0.93 5.20 -8.76
N ALA A 59 -0.24 4.26 -8.11
CA ALA A 59 0.15 4.31 -6.70
C ALA A 59 1.53 4.95 -6.49
N GLY A 60 1.90 5.87 -7.37
CA GLY A 60 3.17 6.57 -7.36
C GLY A 60 3.44 7.40 -6.10
N MET A 61 4.67 7.87 -5.94
CA MET A 61 5.05 8.72 -4.79
C MET A 61 4.21 10.01 -4.73
N ALA A 62 3.85 10.59 -5.87
CA ALA A 62 2.98 11.76 -5.93
C ALA A 62 1.58 11.47 -5.36
N ALA A 63 1.02 10.28 -5.64
CA ALA A 63 -0.25 9.85 -5.09
C ALA A 63 -0.15 9.65 -3.57
N PHE A 64 0.93 9.01 -3.10
CA PHE A 64 1.22 8.86 -1.68
C PHE A 64 1.36 10.20 -0.96
N MET A 65 2.15 11.13 -1.49
CA MET A 65 2.34 12.45 -0.89
C MET A 65 1.04 13.26 -0.89
N THR A 66 0.19 13.10 -1.90
CA THR A 66 -1.13 13.72 -1.93
C THR A 66 -2.06 13.11 -0.87
N ALA A 67 -2.01 11.80 -0.68
CA ALA A 67 -2.86 11.08 0.27
C ALA A 67 -2.43 11.28 1.73
N PHE A 68 -1.13 11.20 2.02
CA PHE A 68 -0.56 11.19 3.37
C PHE A 68 0.11 12.52 3.77
N GLY A 69 0.49 13.37 2.83
CA GLY A 69 1.30 14.57 3.07
C GLY A 69 0.56 15.75 3.71
N THR A 70 -0.77 15.72 3.80
CA THR A 70 -1.57 16.83 4.36
C THR A 70 -1.63 16.86 5.89
N GLY A 71 -0.97 15.91 6.58
CA GLY A 71 -0.53 16.05 7.97
C GLY A 71 -1.58 16.45 9.01
N ALA A 72 -2.57 15.58 9.29
CA ALA A 72 -3.43 15.55 10.49
C ALA A 72 -4.53 14.48 10.38
N THR A 73 -4.69 13.92 9.18
CA THR A 73 -5.72 12.96 8.83
C THR A 73 -5.46 11.61 9.50
N PRO A 74 -6.45 11.00 10.19
CA PRO A 74 -6.38 9.60 10.61
C PRO A 74 -5.94 8.72 9.42
N GLY A 75 -5.07 7.75 9.64
CA GLY A 75 -4.47 7.02 8.51
C GLY A 75 -5.49 6.26 7.64
N GLY A 76 -6.67 5.91 8.18
CA GLY A 76 -7.77 5.37 7.38
C GLY A 76 -8.34 6.36 6.34
N GLU A 77 -8.34 7.67 6.64
CA GLU A 77 -8.79 8.69 5.68
C GLU A 77 -7.76 8.87 4.56
N ALA A 78 -6.47 8.80 4.90
CA ALA A 78 -5.38 8.85 3.91
C ALA A 78 -5.43 7.64 2.97
N ILE A 79 -5.69 6.44 3.50
CA ILE A 79 -5.91 5.24 2.69
C ILE A 79 -7.16 5.37 1.82
N THR A 80 -8.25 5.92 2.36
CA THR A 80 -9.49 6.20 1.61
C THR A 80 -9.24 7.16 0.45
N LYS A 81 -8.44 8.21 0.70
CA LYS A 81 -8.01 9.16 -0.33
C LYS A 81 -7.15 8.49 -1.40
N LEU A 82 -6.20 7.64 -1.00
CA LEU A 82 -5.39 6.87 -1.96
C LEU A 82 -6.27 5.92 -2.80
N ALA A 83 -7.22 5.22 -2.19
CA ALA A 83 -8.16 4.34 -2.90
C ALA A 83 -9.02 5.12 -3.92
N ALA A 84 -9.46 6.33 -3.56
CA ALA A 84 -10.17 7.23 -4.47
C ALA A 84 -9.29 7.71 -5.64
N MET A 85 -7.99 7.93 -5.41
CA MET A 85 -7.05 8.26 -6.47
C MET A 85 -6.82 7.07 -7.41
N LEU A 86 -6.67 5.86 -6.88
CA LEU A 86 -6.43 4.65 -7.67
C LEU A 86 -7.61 4.26 -8.55
N SER A 87 -8.84 4.47 -8.08
CA SER A 87 -10.06 4.22 -8.86
C SER A 87 -10.27 5.24 -10.00
N ASN A 88 -9.74 6.45 -9.85
CA ASN A 88 -9.85 7.51 -10.86
C ASN A 88 -8.60 7.67 -11.74
N SER A 89 -7.55 6.91 -11.47
CA SER A 89 -6.29 7.02 -12.19
C SER A 89 -6.44 6.58 -13.64
N SER A 90 -6.05 7.44 -14.58
CA SER A 90 -5.91 7.06 -15.99
C SER A 90 -4.72 6.14 -16.22
N THR A 91 -3.77 6.11 -15.28
CA THR A 91 -2.61 5.22 -15.23
C THR A 91 -2.93 3.97 -14.41
N GLY A 92 -2.47 2.80 -14.85
CA GLY A 92 -2.62 1.55 -14.09
C GLY A 92 -3.94 0.80 -14.29
N GLY A 93 -4.83 1.29 -15.14
CA GLY A 93 -6.11 0.65 -15.44
C GLY A 93 -7.12 0.73 -14.31
N ALA A 94 -8.31 0.18 -14.58
CA ALA A 94 -9.40 0.09 -13.60
C ALA A 94 -9.02 -0.81 -12.42
N PRO A 95 -9.61 -0.58 -11.24
CA PRO A 95 -9.38 -1.44 -10.09
C PRO A 95 -9.70 -2.90 -10.41
N GLY A 96 -8.88 -3.82 -9.89
CA GLY A 96 -9.09 -5.24 -10.09
C GLY A 96 -7.86 -6.10 -9.88
N VAL A 97 -8.05 -7.41 -10.06
CA VAL A 97 -7.01 -8.45 -9.89
C VAL A 97 -5.71 -8.10 -10.61
N THR A 98 -5.77 -7.63 -11.85
CA THR A 98 -4.58 -7.30 -12.65
C THR A 98 -3.75 -6.19 -11.99
N LYS A 99 -4.41 -5.11 -11.57
CA LYS A 99 -3.77 -3.95 -10.94
C LYS A 99 -3.20 -4.33 -9.57
N ARG A 100 -3.94 -5.10 -8.78
CA ARG A 100 -3.48 -5.65 -7.50
C ARG A 100 -2.26 -6.57 -7.65
N LEU A 101 -2.20 -7.41 -8.68
CA LEU A 101 -1.03 -8.26 -8.94
C LEU A 101 0.21 -7.46 -9.36
N ALA A 102 0.03 -6.37 -10.11
CA ALA A 102 1.13 -5.46 -10.44
C ALA A 102 1.69 -4.79 -9.17
N MET A 103 0.82 -4.29 -8.28
CA MET A 103 1.25 -3.74 -6.98
C MET A 103 1.89 -4.78 -6.07
N LEU A 104 1.42 -6.03 -6.09
CA LEU A 104 2.08 -7.12 -5.39
C LEU A 104 3.50 -7.36 -5.92
N THR A 105 3.68 -7.33 -7.25
CA THR A 105 5.01 -7.49 -7.86
C THR A 105 5.95 -6.39 -7.37
N ALA A 106 5.47 -5.14 -7.34
CA ALA A 106 6.21 -4.01 -6.78
C ALA A 106 6.58 -4.21 -5.31
N PHE A 107 5.62 -4.66 -4.50
CA PHE A 107 5.84 -4.96 -3.09
C PHE A 107 6.93 -6.02 -2.89
N GLN A 108 6.97 -7.07 -3.71
CA GLN A 108 7.93 -8.16 -3.59
C GLN A 108 9.38 -7.74 -3.86
N GLU A 109 9.63 -6.62 -4.52
CA GLU A 109 10.98 -6.09 -4.71
C GLU A 109 11.69 -5.81 -3.38
N HIS A 110 10.96 -5.59 -2.27
CA HIS A 110 11.57 -5.43 -0.96
C HIS A 110 12.45 -6.63 -0.55
N THR A 111 12.13 -7.85 -1.00
CA THR A 111 12.91 -9.05 -0.63
C THR A 111 14.29 -9.07 -1.29
N LYS A 112 14.49 -8.26 -2.34
CA LYS A 112 15.77 -8.12 -3.02
C LYS A 112 16.69 -7.10 -2.34
N ILE A 113 16.16 -6.29 -1.42
CA ILE A 113 16.90 -5.25 -0.70
C ILE A 113 17.50 -5.85 0.58
N GLN A 114 18.81 -6.06 0.61
CA GLN A 114 19.45 -6.81 1.69
C GLN A 114 20.14 -5.90 2.71
N ASN A 115 20.86 -4.89 2.23
CA ASN A 115 21.83 -4.14 3.03
C ASN A 115 21.25 -2.83 3.59
N ASN A 116 20.19 -2.30 2.97
CA ASN A 116 19.53 -1.07 3.39
C ASN A 116 18.13 -1.33 3.98
N ALA A 117 18.08 -1.47 5.31
CA ALA A 117 16.84 -1.75 6.04
C ALA A 117 15.79 -0.63 5.87
N ALA A 118 16.20 0.64 5.83
CA ALA A 118 15.28 1.75 5.65
C ALA A 118 14.63 1.73 4.26
N LEU A 119 15.42 1.45 3.23
CA LEU A 119 14.94 1.33 1.86
C LEU A 119 14.00 0.12 1.69
N ARG A 120 14.39 -1.03 2.27
CA ARG A 120 13.53 -2.23 2.30
C ARG A 120 12.21 -1.93 2.99
N GLY A 121 12.25 -1.32 4.17
CA GLY A 121 11.06 -0.94 4.93
C GLY A 121 10.17 0.03 4.15
N MET A 122 10.75 0.98 3.42
CA MET A 122 10.02 1.93 2.58
C MET A 122 9.29 1.25 1.42
N VAL A 123 9.97 0.38 0.68
CA VAL A 123 9.33 -0.40 -0.41
C VAL A 123 8.22 -1.29 0.13
N ARG A 124 8.49 -1.99 1.25
CA ARG A 124 7.51 -2.84 1.93
C ARG A 124 6.28 -2.06 2.37
N PHE A 125 6.48 -0.89 3.01
CA PHE A 125 5.40 -0.03 3.46
C PHE A 125 4.57 0.51 2.30
N LEU A 126 5.20 1.15 1.31
CA LEU A 126 4.47 1.77 0.19
C LEU A 126 3.76 0.71 -0.66
N GLY A 127 4.41 -0.42 -0.94
CA GLY A 127 3.78 -1.54 -1.66
C GLY A 127 2.54 -2.09 -0.93
N ALA A 128 2.65 -2.30 0.39
CA ALA A 128 1.54 -2.78 1.19
C ALA A 128 0.37 -1.79 1.25
N MET A 129 0.66 -0.50 1.40
CA MET A 129 -0.35 0.56 1.42
C MET A 129 -1.05 0.73 0.06
N ALA A 130 -0.31 0.56 -1.04
CA ALA A 130 -0.88 0.58 -2.39
C ALA A 130 -1.87 -0.57 -2.59
N ILE A 131 -1.47 -1.80 -2.20
CA ILE A 131 -2.34 -2.97 -2.22
C ILE A 131 -3.58 -2.74 -1.36
N LEU A 132 -3.41 -2.22 -0.14
CA LEU A 132 -4.52 -1.92 0.77
C LEU A 132 -5.53 -0.95 0.15
N ALA A 133 -5.03 0.13 -0.46
CA ALA A 133 -5.88 1.10 -1.14
C ALA A 133 -6.57 0.52 -2.37
N GLU A 134 -5.90 -0.35 -3.13
CA GLU A 134 -6.48 -1.04 -4.28
C GLU A 134 -7.61 -1.99 -3.87
N LEU A 135 -7.44 -2.75 -2.77
CA LEU A 135 -8.51 -3.61 -2.23
C LEU A 135 -9.77 -2.81 -1.89
N PHE A 136 -9.63 -1.62 -1.33
CA PHE A 136 -10.77 -0.73 -1.05
C PHE A 136 -11.36 -0.09 -2.30
N SER A 137 -10.51 0.24 -3.27
CA SER A 137 -10.90 0.74 -4.58
C SER A 137 -11.77 -0.28 -5.34
N GLU A 138 -11.43 -1.56 -5.26
CA GLU A 138 -12.16 -2.67 -5.90
C GLU A 138 -13.53 -2.94 -5.30
N ILE A 139 -13.71 -2.75 -3.98
CA ILE A 139 -15.01 -2.95 -3.32
C ILE A 139 -15.90 -1.70 -3.33
N ALA A 140 -15.39 -0.55 -3.76
CA ALA A 140 -16.16 0.67 -3.81
C ALA A 140 -17.31 0.54 -4.81
N ASN A 141 -18.54 0.73 -4.37
CA ASN A 141 -19.73 0.68 -5.23
C ASN A 141 -19.73 1.77 -6.32
N THR A 142 -18.96 2.85 -6.12
CA THR A 142 -18.78 3.91 -7.10
C THR A 142 -17.29 4.24 -7.22
N PRO A 143 -16.72 4.28 -8.44
CA PRO A 143 -15.34 4.69 -8.65
C PRO A 143 -15.05 6.05 -7.99
N GLY A 144 -13.92 6.16 -7.31
CA GLY A 144 -13.51 7.38 -6.62
C GLY A 144 -14.21 7.63 -5.28
N LYS A 145 -15.11 6.75 -4.84
CA LYS A 145 -15.93 6.96 -3.65
C LYS A 145 -16.00 5.69 -2.80
N PHE A 146 -14.85 5.31 -2.24
CA PHE A 146 -14.85 4.35 -1.14
C PHE A 146 -15.44 5.02 0.11
N THR A 147 -16.47 4.41 0.67
CA THR A 147 -17.23 4.91 1.82
C THR A 147 -17.41 3.82 2.86
N ARG A 148 -17.81 4.21 4.07
CA ARG A 148 -18.14 3.24 5.13
C ARG A 148 -19.24 2.25 4.75
N ALA A 149 -20.15 2.62 3.84
CA ALA A 149 -21.21 1.74 3.35
C ALA A 149 -20.68 0.62 2.43
N ASP A 150 -19.45 0.74 1.92
CA ASP A 150 -18.78 -0.32 1.18
C ASP A 150 -18.17 -1.38 2.12
N LEU A 151 -17.93 -1.01 3.38
CA LEU A 151 -17.44 -1.93 4.42
C LEU A 151 -18.56 -2.70 5.10
N VAL A 152 -19.70 -2.06 5.38
CA VAL A 152 -20.85 -2.67 6.09
C VAL A 152 -22.16 -2.34 5.39
N THR A 153 -23.08 -3.30 5.44
CA THR A 153 -24.39 -3.22 4.76
C THR A 153 -25.33 -2.23 5.45
N ASP A 154 -25.27 -2.14 6.78
CA ASP A 154 -26.09 -1.22 7.59
C ASP A 154 -25.25 -0.55 8.69
N MET A 155 -25.00 0.75 8.49
CA MET A 155 -24.24 1.58 9.43
C MET A 155 -24.98 1.79 10.76
N SER A 156 -26.32 1.86 10.74
CA SER A 156 -27.11 2.11 11.94
C SER A 156 -27.07 0.92 12.89
N THR A 157 -27.15 -0.28 12.31
CA THR A 157 -27.00 -1.54 13.05
C THR A 157 -25.54 -1.73 13.50
N CYS A 158 -24.55 -1.38 12.68
CA CYS A 158 -23.14 -1.53 13.03
C CYS A 158 -22.66 -0.54 14.11
N ASN A 159 -23.18 0.69 14.15
CA ASN A 159 -22.85 1.65 15.22
C ASN A 159 -23.48 1.29 16.57
N ALA A 160 -24.48 0.41 16.60
CA ALA A 160 -25.14 -0.03 17.82
C ALA A 160 -24.45 -1.23 18.48
N VAL A 161 -23.43 -1.80 17.85
CA VAL A 161 -22.69 -2.98 18.32
C VAL A 161 -21.28 -2.63 18.75
N THR A 162 -20.76 -3.42 19.68
CA THR A 162 -19.34 -3.41 20.08
C THR A 162 -18.67 -4.68 19.58
N CYS A 163 -17.34 -4.75 19.63
CA CYS A 163 -16.61 -6.00 19.38
C CYS A 163 -16.98 -7.16 20.34
N ALA A 164 -17.83 -6.93 21.34
CA ALA A 164 -18.39 -7.99 22.18
C ALA A 164 -19.71 -8.58 21.63
N ASN A 165 -20.32 -7.96 20.62
CA ASN A 165 -21.54 -8.44 19.96
C ASN A 165 -21.57 -7.99 18.48
N PRO A 166 -20.77 -8.58 17.60
CA PRO A 166 -20.53 -8.09 16.24
C PRO A 166 -21.63 -8.39 15.21
N ALA A 167 -22.68 -9.11 15.61
CA ALA A 167 -23.68 -9.69 14.68
C ALA A 167 -24.38 -8.63 13.80
N GLY A 168 -24.26 -7.34 14.13
CA GLY A 168 -24.79 -6.22 13.38
C GLY A 168 -23.91 -5.65 12.25
N CYS A 169 -22.63 -6.04 12.16
CA CYS A 169 -21.67 -5.45 11.21
C CYS A 169 -21.35 -6.37 10.02
N ALA A 170 -22.37 -6.88 9.32
CA ALA A 170 -22.16 -7.64 8.07
C ALA A 170 -21.77 -6.71 6.91
N GLY A 171 -20.92 -7.17 5.98
CA GLY A 171 -20.40 -6.35 4.88
C GLY A 171 -20.09 -7.09 3.59
N ALA A 172 -19.84 -6.35 2.52
CA ALA A 172 -19.69 -6.87 1.15
C ALA A 172 -18.41 -7.72 0.94
N MET A 173 -17.32 -7.37 1.63
CA MET A 173 -16.06 -8.10 1.53
C MET A 173 -16.14 -9.40 2.32
N THR A 174 -15.91 -10.57 1.70
CA THR A 174 -15.98 -11.85 2.41
C THR A 174 -14.78 -12.05 3.33
N VAL A 175 -14.93 -12.94 4.31
CA VAL A 175 -13.77 -13.49 5.02
C VAL A 175 -12.99 -14.36 4.04
N GLY A 176 -11.67 -14.19 4.00
CA GLY A 176 -10.79 -15.01 3.15
C GLY A 176 -10.46 -16.35 3.80
N PRO A 177 -9.64 -17.20 3.16
CA PRO A 177 -9.07 -18.36 3.84
C PRO A 177 -8.16 -17.90 5.01
N ALA A 178 -8.11 -18.71 6.07
CA ALA A 178 -7.43 -18.40 7.33
C ALA A 178 -5.95 -17.97 7.20
N MET A 179 -5.45 -17.24 8.21
CA MET A 179 -4.14 -16.57 8.19
C MET A 179 -2.92 -17.44 7.87
N ALA A 180 -2.99 -18.74 8.12
CA ALA A 180 -1.91 -19.69 7.85
C ALA A 180 -1.51 -19.82 6.37
N GLY A 181 -2.26 -19.21 5.44
CA GLY A 181 -2.09 -19.36 3.99
C GLY A 181 -1.34 -18.23 3.27
N LEU A 182 -0.86 -17.19 3.96
CA LEU A 182 -0.03 -16.17 3.34
C LEU A 182 1.42 -16.62 3.45
N PRO A 183 2.03 -17.08 2.35
CA PRO A 183 3.47 -17.08 2.30
C PRO A 183 3.95 -15.64 2.53
N THR A 184 5.08 -15.50 3.23
CA THR A 184 5.91 -14.29 3.23
C THR A 184 6.22 -13.78 1.80
N SER A 185 5.96 -14.60 0.77
CA SER A 185 5.88 -14.25 -0.65
C SER A 185 4.43 -14.25 -1.19
N GLY A 186 3.67 -13.18 -0.91
CA GLY A 186 2.20 -13.03 -1.09
C GLY A 186 1.51 -13.27 -2.45
N THR A 187 1.85 -14.32 -3.21
CA THR A 187 1.30 -14.61 -4.55
C THR A 187 -0.04 -15.34 -4.56
N THR A 188 -0.38 -16.15 -3.55
CA THR A 188 -1.58 -16.99 -3.57
C THR A 188 -2.85 -16.29 -3.08
N GLY A 189 -2.71 -15.32 -2.17
CA GLY A 189 -3.85 -14.54 -1.66
C GLY A 189 -4.35 -13.52 -2.70
N MET A 190 -3.45 -12.78 -3.34
CA MET A 190 -3.81 -11.66 -4.22
C MET A 190 -4.39 -12.07 -5.58
N THR A 191 -4.40 -13.36 -5.93
CA THR A 191 -5.00 -13.88 -7.16
C THR A 191 -6.50 -14.10 -7.08
N ALA A 192 -7.13 -13.96 -5.91
CA ALA A 192 -8.57 -14.18 -5.80
C ALA A 192 -9.37 -13.20 -6.67
N ALA A 193 -10.50 -13.66 -7.23
CA ALA A 193 -11.31 -12.84 -8.12
C ALA A 193 -11.90 -11.59 -7.44
N ALA A 194 -12.07 -11.63 -6.11
CA ALA A 194 -12.59 -10.52 -5.31
C ALA A 194 -11.70 -10.27 -4.07
N PRO A 195 -11.62 -9.02 -3.60
CA PRO A 195 -10.99 -8.68 -2.32
C PRO A 195 -11.60 -9.43 -1.14
N THR A 196 -10.78 -9.72 -0.14
CA THR A 196 -11.21 -10.36 1.11
C THR A 196 -10.65 -9.62 2.33
N LEU A 197 -11.34 -9.69 3.48
CA LEU A 197 -10.85 -9.05 4.71
C LEU A 197 -9.46 -9.56 5.11
N TYR A 198 -9.16 -10.78 4.69
CA TYR A 198 -7.85 -11.38 4.85
C TYR A 198 -6.74 -10.62 4.12
N MET A 199 -6.95 -10.24 2.86
CA MET A 199 -5.98 -9.45 2.10
C MET A 199 -5.77 -8.06 2.70
N VAL A 200 -6.84 -7.46 3.24
CA VAL A 200 -6.78 -6.17 3.95
C VAL A 200 -5.90 -6.30 5.19
N HIS A 201 -6.13 -7.32 6.01
CA HIS A 201 -5.35 -7.57 7.22
C HIS A 201 -3.87 -7.82 6.89
N ALA A 202 -3.59 -8.63 5.88
CA ALA A 202 -2.25 -8.89 5.39
C ALA A 202 -1.50 -7.62 5.02
N ALA A 203 -2.13 -6.76 4.22
CA ALA A 203 -1.55 -5.50 3.79
C ALA A 203 -1.26 -4.57 4.98
N ILE A 204 -2.13 -4.56 6.00
CA ILE A 204 -1.89 -3.83 7.26
C ILE A 204 -0.67 -4.37 8.03
N LEU A 205 -0.52 -5.70 8.16
CA LEU A 205 0.64 -6.31 8.82
C LEU A 205 1.95 -5.96 8.10
N GLU A 206 1.94 -6.03 6.78
CA GLU A 206 3.10 -5.72 5.95
C GLU A 206 3.47 -4.23 6.01
N ALA A 207 2.47 -3.35 6.01
CA ALA A 207 2.69 -1.91 6.21
C ALA A 207 3.30 -1.63 7.59
N HIS A 208 2.81 -2.28 8.65
CA HIS A 208 3.38 -2.14 9.98
C HIS A 208 4.83 -2.63 10.08
N ALA A 209 5.12 -3.78 9.47
CA ALA A 209 6.47 -4.32 9.43
C ALA A 209 7.41 -3.37 8.66
N GLY A 210 6.96 -2.81 7.54
CA GLY A 210 7.68 -1.77 6.81
C GLY A 210 7.98 -0.53 7.67
N LEU A 211 6.98 0.01 8.38
CA LEU A 211 7.17 1.15 9.30
C LEU A 211 8.18 0.85 10.42
N SER A 212 8.15 -0.38 10.94
CA SER A 212 9.09 -0.84 11.97
C SER A 212 10.51 -0.92 11.42
N GLU A 213 10.69 -1.40 10.20
CA GLU A 213 11.99 -1.48 9.51
C GLU A 213 12.56 -0.10 9.13
N ILE A 214 11.71 0.86 8.76
CA ILE A 214 12.11 2.26 8.51
C ILE A 214 12.61 2.93 9.80
N GLY A 215 12.19 2.45 10.97
CA GLY A 215 12.37 3.17 12.23
C GLY A 215 11.54 4.45 12.25
N ALA A 216 10.37 4.45 11.60
CA ALA A 216 9.56 5.64 11.40
C ALA A 216 9.17 6.29 12.75
N ALA A 217 9.65 7.51 12.96
CA ALA A 217 9.32 8.37 14.10
C ALA A 217 8.76 9.72 13.59
N GLY A 218 8.10 10.50 14.46
CA GLY A 218 7.49 11.80 14.08
C GLY A 218 6.01 11.69 13.69
N ARG A 219 5.41 12.73 13.12
CA ARG A 219 3.94 12.85 12.95
C ARG A 219 3.34 11.83 11.97
N LEU A 220 4.03 11.57 10.85
CA LEU A 220 3.55 10.64 9.81
C LEU A 220 3.81 9.18 10.20
N GLY A 221 4.99 8.91 10.76
CA GLY A 221 5.35 7.59 11.29
C GLY A 221 4.55 7.21 12.53
N GLY A 222 4.41 8.12 13.50
CA GLY A 222 3.72 7.88 14.77
C GLY A 222 2.23 7.62 14.60
N ALA A 223 1.49 8.49 13.90
CA ALA A 223 0.04 8.31 13.73
C ALA A 223 -0.29 7.07 12.90
N THR A 224 0.46 6.82 11.81
CA THR A 224 0.26 5.61 10.98
C THR A 224 0.69 4.36 11.72
N LYS A 225 1.77 4.41 12.49
CA LYS A 225 2.21 3.26 13.32
C LYS A 225 1.20 2.96 14.41
N THR A 226 0.71 3.96 15.14
CA THR A 226 -0.34 3.78 16.16
C THR A 226 -1.62 3.21 15.55
N LEU A 227 -2.03 3.69 14.37
CA LEU A 227 -3.15 3.10 13.63
C LEU A 227 -2.90 1.60 13.37
N MET A 228 -1.76 1.25 12.78
CA MET A 228 -1.45 -0.14 12.45
C MET A 228 -1.27 -1.01 13.71
N GLU A 229 -0.73 -0.46 14.79
CA GLU A 229 -0.61 -1.11 16.11
C GLU A 229 -1.99 -1.38 16.73
N VAL A 230 -2.96 -0.46 16.59
CA VAL A 230 -4.36 -0.68 17.01
C VAL A 230 -4.96 -1.83 16.20
N PHE A 231 -4.75 -1.87 14.89
CA PHE A 231 -5.21 -3.01 14.08
C PHE A 231 -4.53 -4.31 14.49
N ILE A 232 -3.23 -4.32 14.76
CA ILE A 232 -2.53 -5.53 15.18
C ILE A 232 -3.03 -6.00 16.55
N ALA A 233 -3.16 -5.09 17.51
CA ALA A 233 -3.59 -5.40 18.87
C ALA A 233 -5.06 -5.84 18.93
N VAL A 234 -5.93 -5.27 18.10
CA VAL A 234 -7.35 -5.67 18.01
C VAL A 234 -7.53 -6.94 17.19
N VAL A 235 -6.67 -7.22 16.19
CA VAL A 235 -6.99 -8.20 15.13
C VAL A 235 -6.07 -9.42 15.10
N GLN A 236 -5.04 -9.53 15.94
CA GLN A 236 -4.19 -10.74 16.02
C GLN A 236 -4.96 -12.07 16.23
N PHE A 237 -6.26 -12.02 16.53
CA PHE A 237 -7.13 -13.18 16.71
C PHE A 237 -8.50 -13.15 15.98
N LEU A 238 -8.92 -12.06 15.29
CA LEU A 238 -10.36 -11.84 15.04
C LEU A 238 -10.86 -11.83 13.58
N VAL A 239 -10.03 -11.97 12.54
CA VAL A 239 -10.58 -12.00 11.15
C VAL A 239 -11.47 -13.23 10.93
N ASP A 240 -11.07 -14.38 11.47
CA ASP A 240 -11.81 -15.65 11.34
C ASP A 240 -12.93 -15.78 12.40
N ASP A 241 -12.67 -15.29 13.62
CA ASP A 241 -13.60 -15.43 14.76
C ASP A 241 -14.67 -14.31 14.83
N ASP A 242 -14.33 -13.10 14.36
CA ASP A 242 -15.22 -11.94 14.41
C ASP A 242 -14.96 -10.91 13.28
N PRO A 243 -15.46 -11.17 12.07
CA PRO A 243 -15.29 -10.26 10.95
C PRO A 243 -16.13 -8.97 11.09
N GLY A 244 -17.12 -8.94 11.99
CA GLY A 244 -17.93 -7.75 12.25
C GLY A 244 -17.15 -6.72 13.07
N CYS A 245 -16.47 -7.16 14.12
CA CYS A 245 -15.54 -6.33 14.89
C CYS A 245 -14.44 -5.74 13.99
N TYR A 246 -13.85 -6.55 13.09
CA TYR A 246 -12.81 -6.08 12.18
C TYR A 246 -13.27 -4.89 11.31
N ARG A 247 -14.49 -4.97 10.76
CA ARG A 247 -15.08 -3.88 9.96
C ARG A 247 -15.38 -2.65 10.81
N LEU A 248 -15.85 -2.82 12.03
CA LEU A 248 -16.08 -1.71 12.96
C LEU A 248 -14.76 -0.98 13.26
N THR A 249 -13.68 -1.73 13.52
CA THR A 249 -12.35 -1.14 13.73
C THR A 249 -11.86 -0.38 12.49
N LEU A 250 -12.08 -0.87 11.27
CA LEU A 250 -11.84 -0.10 10.04
C LEU A 250 -12.61 1.23 10.06
N ILE A 251 -13.90 1.20 10.34
CA ILE A 251 -14.74 2.41 10.34
C ILE A 251 -14.31 3.43 11.40
N GLU A 252 -14.04 2.98 12.63
CA GLU A 252 -13.60 3.82 13.75
C GLU A 252 -12.25 4.50 13.49
N ASN A 253 -11.41 3.86 12.70
CA ASN A 253 -10.10 4.39 12.31
C ASN A 253 -10.12 5.24 11.03
N GLY A 254 -11.31 5.62 10.55
CA GLY A 254 -11.50 6.58 9.46
C GLY A 254 -11.50 5.96 8.06
N PHE A 255 -11.52 4.63 7.92
CA PHE A 255 -11.68 4.02 6.60
C PHE A 255 -13.08 4.33 6.04
N GLY A 256 -13.14 4.78 4.79
CA GLY A 256 -14.37 5.18 4.12
C GLY A 256 -14.97 6.51 4.63
N SER A 257 -14.24 7.29 5.43
CA SER A 257 -14.66 8.66 5.76
C SER A 257 -14.43 9.61 4.58
N ARG A 258 -15.20 10.71 4.52
CA ARG A 258 -15.08 11.68 3.43
C ARG A 258 -13.80 12.51 3.60
N SER A 259 -12.95 12.49 2.58
CA SER A 259 -11.82 13.42 2.41
C SER A 259 -12.27 14.83 2.03
#